data_AF-A0A9D7TYI7-F1
#
_entry.id   AF-A0A9D7TYI7-F1
#
_cell.length_a   1.000
_cell.length_b   1.000
_cell.length_c   1.000
_cell.angle_alpha   90.00
_cell.angle_beta   90.00
_cell.angle_gamma   90.00
#
_symmetry.space_group_name_H-M   'P 1'
#
loop_
_entity.id
_entity.type
_entity.pdbx_description
1 polymer ?
#
loop_
_entity_poly.entity_id
_entity_poly.type
_entity_poly.pdbx_seq_one_letter_code
_entity_poly.pdbx_strand_id
1 'polypeptide(L)' 'MAHWLAENKISTVAMESTGTYWQALYAVLLAHGFQVILCNGKFTKTSKV' A
#
# COMPACT_ATOMS: atom_id res chain seq x y z
N MET A 1 10.88 6.04 3.74
CA MET A 1 9.91 4.93 3.86
C MET A 1 10.07 3.90 2.75
N ALA A 2 9.99 4.29 1.47
CA ALA A 2 10.21 3.37 0.34
C ALA A 2 11.58 2.65 0.39
N HIS A 3 12.65 3.35 0.80
CA HIS A 3 13.98 2.73 0.96
C HIS A 3 13.99 1.61 2.02
N TRP A 4 13.42 1.86 3.20
CA TRP A 4 13.31 0.86 4.27
C TRP A 4 12.51 -0.38 3.83
N LEU A 5 11.43 -0.19 3.06
CA LEU A 5 10.66 -1.30 2.48
C LEU A 5 11.50 -2.10 1.48
N ALA A 6 12.34 -1.43 0.69
CA ALA A 6 13.23 -2.08 -0.27
C ALA A 6 14.34 -2.86 0.43
N GLU A 7 14.91 -2.31 1.50
CA GLU A 7 15.89 -2.99 2.35
C GLU A 7 15.31 -4.25 3.01
N ASN A 8 14.03 -4.21 3.37
CA ASN A 8 13.29 -5.36 3.89
C ASN A 8 12.81 -6.33 2.80
N LYS A 9 13.22 -6.15 1.53
CA LYS A 9 12.85 -7.00 0.38
C LYS A 9 11.35 -7.11 0.15
N ILE A 10 10.60 -6.04 0.45
CA ILE A 10 9.17 -5.97 0.14
C ILE A 10 9.01 -5.67 -1.35
N SER A 11 8.20 -6.46 -2.06
CA SER A 11 7.88 -6.21 -3.48
C SER A 11 6.48 -5.64 -3.67
N THR A 12 5.58 -5.86 -2.70
CA THR A 12 4.16 -5.54 -2.83
C THR A 12 3.66 -4.82 -1.58
N VAL A 13 2.92 -3.73 -1.76
CA VAL A 13 2.34 -2.92 -0.68
C VAL A 13 0.83 -2.86 -0.86
N ALA A 14 0.07 -3.34 0.11
CA ALA A 14 -1.38 -3.17 0.14
C ALA A 14 -1.73 -1.85 0.85
N MET A 15 -2.53 -1.00 0.21
CA MET A 15 -2.96 0.29 0.75
C MET A 15 -4.49 0.42 0.72
N GLU A 16 -5.06 0.96 1.79
CA GLU A 16 -6.48 1.28 1.82
C GLU A 16 -6.76 2.52 0.96
N SER A 17 -7.68 2.38 0.01
CA SER A 17 -8.09 3.44 -0.93
C SER A 17 -9.18 4.35 -0.34
N THR A 18 -9.06 4.72 0.93
CA THR A 18 -9.98 5.65 1.60
C THR A 18 -9.36 7.05 1.67
N GLY A 19 -10.09 8.07 1.20
CA GLY A 19 -9.62 9.46 1.17
C GLY A 19 -8.68 9.80 -0.01
N THR A 20 -7.93 10.90 0.09
CA THR A 20 -7.04 11.44 -0.98
C THR A 20 -5.55 11.29 -0.70
N TYR A 21 -5.15 10.97 0.54
CA TYR A 21 -3.73 10.89 0.95
C TYR A 21 -2.95 9.76 0.24
N TRP A 22 -3.63 8.68 -0.13
CA TRP A 22 -3.00 7.52 -0.76
C TRP A 22 -2.36 7.83 -2.12
N GLN A 23 -2.82 8.86 -2.83
CA GLN A 23 -2.35 9.17 -4.18
C GLN A 23 -0.87 9.59 -4.21
N ALA A 24 -0.46 10.43 -3.25
CA ALA A 24 0.94 10.86 -3.15
C ALA A 24 1.86 9.70 -2.77
N LEU A 25 1.43 8.85 -1.83
CA LEU A 25 2.20 7.69 -1.39
C LEU A 25 2.30 6.62 -2.48
N TYR A 26 1.21 6.40 -3.23
CA TYR A 26 1.15 5.51 -4.39
C TYR A 26 2.16 5.91 -5.47
N ALA A 27 2.23 7.21 -5.80
CA ALA A 27 3.19 7.72 -6.78
C ALA A 27 4.65 7.49 -6.35
N VAL A 28 4.97 7.70 -5.07
CA VAL A 28 6.32 7.46 -4.53
C VAL A 28 6.67 5.97 -4.57
N LEU A 29 5.75 5.10 -4.17
CA LEU A 29 5.97 3.64 -4.18
C LEU A 29 6.13 3.10 -5.61
N LEU A 30 5.31 3.58 -6.57
CA LEU A 30 5.48 3.24 -7.98
C LEU A 30 6.82 3.70 -8.54
N ALA A 31 7.24 4.94 -8.23
CA ALA A 31 8.54 5.46 -8.68
C ALA A 31 9.72 4.65 -8.15
N HIS A 32 9.55 3.99 -7.01
CA HIS A 32 10.52 3.07 -6.43
C HIS A 32 10.38 1.60 -6.91
N GLY A 33 9.45 1.30 -7.81
CA GLY A 33 9.27 -0.03 -8.39
C GLY A 33 8.44 -1.01 -7.56
N PHE A 34 7.72 -0.53 -6.54
CA PHE A 34 6.83 -1.39 -5.73
C PHE A 34 5.51 -1.65 -6.47
N GLN A 35 4.99 -2.88 -6.34
CA GLN A 35 3.61 -3.18 -6.72
C GLN A 35 2.67 -2.70 -5.62
N VAL A 36 1.85 -1.70 -5.90
CA VAL A 36 0.87 -1.20 -4.93
C VAL A 36 -0.53 -1.70 -5.26
N ILE A 37 -1.16 -2.38 -4.30
CA ILE A 37 -2.51 -2.91 -4.40
C ILE A 37 -3.43 -2.03 -3.57
N LEU A 38 -4.41 -1.40 -4.23
CA LEU A 38 -5.43 -0.62 -3.56
C LEU A 38 -6.55 -1.55 -3.06
N CYS A 39 -6.67 -1.69 -1.76
CA CYS A 39 -7.78 -2.39 -1.12
C CYS A 39 -8.92 -1.40 -0.88
N ASN A 40 -10.12 -1.76 -1.33
CA ASN A 40 -11.33 -1.05 -0.96
C ASN A 40 -11.77 -1.57 0.43
N GLY A 41 -11.91 -0.69 1.42
CA GLY A 41 -12.24 -1.07 2.81
C GLY A 41 -13.57 -1.84 2.99
N LYS A 42 -14.33 -2.01 1.90
CA LYS A 42 -15.52 -2.85 1.83
C LYS A 42 -15.23 -4.36 1.87
N PHE A 43 -13.97 -4.79 1.73
CA PHE A 43 -13.56 -6.20 1.71
C PHE A 43 -12.75 -6.67 2.93
N THR A 44 -12.59 -5.85 3.96
CA THR A 44 -12.08 -6.36 5.24
C THR A 44 -13.22 -7.08 5.96
N LYS A 45 -13.34 -8.40 5.77
CA LYS A 45 -14.00 -9.23 6.78
C LYS A 45 -13.20 -9.01 8.07
N THR A 46 -13.73 -8.23 9.00
CA THR A 46 -13.35 -8.35 10.41
C THR A 46 -13.68 -9.77 10.79
N SER A 47 -12.67 -10.66 10.78
CA SER A 47 -12.73 -11.85 11.62
C SER A 47 -12.77 -11.31 13.04
N LYS A 48 -13.98 -11.06 13.54
CA LYS A 48 -14.25 -10.96 14.97
C LYS A 48 -13.93 -12.36 15.50
N VAL A 49 -12.69 -12.53 15.95
CA VAL A 49 -12.36 -13.52 16.97
C VAL A 49 -12.76 -12.93 18.32
#